data_AF-A0A660Q9B0-F1
#
_entry.id   AF-A0A660Q9B0-F1
#
_cell.length_a   1.000
_cell.length_b   1.000
_cell.length_c   1.000
_cell.angle_alpha   90.00
_cell.angle_beta   90.00
_cell.angle_gamma   90.00
#
_symmetry.space_group_name_H-M   'P 1'
#
loop_
_entity.id
_entity.type
_entity.pdbx_description
1 polymer ?
#
loop_
_entity_poly.entity_id
_entity_poly.type
_entity_poly.pdbx_seq_one_letter_code
_entity_poly.pdbx_strand_id
1 'polypeptide(L)'
;MRRRSIFLLTLLTLILPRWSYASGEIRTHWAYHDDADDIDDRCGETVPGERFAFLDSEFTVIPDDQPVILYVLTDKDFAGDREEQVLVRWWNGEKEHWVMGAWVKNIILGPGSVAGTFHGLPAQGVVTVDLWKVEIPAELTRPGENYYAIQLKGWSDDPRTVYLLRDIPEENQGNLNPLGQYCTEKPAYMGHDWSVTIKE
;
A
#
# COMPACT_ATOMS: atom_id res chain seq x y z
N MET A 1 37.68 49.49 -52.64
CA MET A 1 37.20 48.09 -52.67
C MET A 1 37.14 47.55 -51.24
N ARG A 2 36.08 46.80 -50.93
CA ARG A 2 35.50 46.57 -49.59
C ARG A 2 36.35 45.69 -48.66
N ARG A 3 36.54 46.14 -47.41
CA ARG A 3 37.00 45.31 -46.28
C ARG A 3 35.84 44.41 -45.81
N ARG A 4 36.07 43.10 -45.74
CA ARG A 4 35.11 42.12 -45.19
C ARG A 4 35.43 41.90 -43.72
N SER A 5 34.56 42.37 -42.84
CA SER A 5 34.61 42.05 -41.41
C SER A 5 33.90 40.70 -41.20
N ILE A 6 34.62 39.72 -40.68
CA ILE A 6 34.10 38.42 -40.28
C ILE A 6 33.61 38.57 -38.84
N PHE A 7 32.30 38.53 -38.63
CA PHE A 7 31.70 38.45 -37.30
C PHE A 7 31.68 36.99 -36.86
N LEU A 8 32.45 36.66 -35.83
CA LEU A 8 32.46 35.36 -35.18
C LEU A 8 31.29 35.33 -34.18
N LEU A 9 30.24 34.57 -34.49
CA LEU A 9 29.09 34.37 -33.61
C LEU A 9 29.40 33.19 -32.68
N THR A 10 29.79 33.47 -31.43
CA THR A 10 30.05 32.44 -30.43
C THR A 10 28.70 31.96 -29.86
N LEU A 11 28.26 30.77 -30.27
CA LEU A 11 27.06 30.12 -29.75
C LEU A 11 27.34 29.61 -28.33
N LEU A 12 26.80 30.28 -27.31
CA LEU A 12 26.90 29.88 -25.92
C LEU A 12 25.85 28.79 -25.65
N THR A 13 26.24 27.52 -25.70
CA THR A 13 25.38 26.40 -25.32
C THR A 13 25.19 26.38 -23.80
N LEU A 14 24.00 26.77 -23.35
CA LEU A 14 23.59 26.62 -21.95
C LEU A 14 23.37 25.13 -21.67
N ILE A 15 24.36 24.47 -21.04
CA ILE A 15 24.20 23.11 -20.53
C ILE A 15 23.42 23.22 -19.22
N LEU A 16 22.10 23.10 -19.29
CA LEU A 16 21.28 22.94 -18.08
C LEU A 16 21.59 21.56 -17.49
N PRO A 17 22.05 21.46 -16.22
CA PRO A 17 22.21 20.18 -15.57
C PRO A 17 20.82 19.53 -15.47
N ARG A 18 20.64 18.37 -16.12
CA ARG A 18 19.51 17.49 -15.83
C ARG A 18 19.75 16.93 -14.42
N TRP A 19 18.98 17.43 -13.46
CA TRP A 19 18.84 16.79 -12.17
C TRP A 19 18.08 15.48 -12.41
N SER A 20 18.81 14.40 -12.66
CA SER A 20 18.26 13.06 -12.54
C SER A 20 18.04 12.84 -11.05
N TYR A 21 16.83 13.10 -10.57
CA TYR A 21 16.42 12.56 -9.27
C TYR A 21 16.50 11.05 -9.41
N ALA A 22 17.45 10.44 -8.70
CA ALA A 22 17.36 9.02 -8.42
C ALA A 22 16.05 8.82 -7.66
N SER A 23 15.08 8.19 -8.32
CA SER A 23 13.81 7.80 -7.71
C SER A 23 14.15 6.78 -6.63
N GLY A 24 14.10 7.18 -5.37
CA GLY A 24 14.29 6.22 -4.28
C GLY A 24 13.17 5.20 -4.31
N GLU A 25 13.53 3.96 -4.01
CA GLU A 25 12.71 2.79 -4.27
C GLU A 25 11.92 2.45 -3.01
N ILE A 26 10.77 3.09 -2.80
CA ILE A 26 9.66 2.36 -2.18
C ILE A 26 9.02 1.59 -3.31
N ARG A 27 9.03 0.26 -3.15
CA ARG A 27 8.11 -0.59 -3.87
C ARG A 27 7.35 -1.39 -2.84
N THR A 28 6.08 -1.06 -2.63
CA THR A 28 5.20 -1.95 -1.86
C THR A 28 5.01 -3.28 -2.59
N HIS A 29 5.44 -3.40 -3.86
CA HIS A 29 5.28 -4.62 -4.65
C HIS A 29 3.85 -5.11 -4.50
N TRP A 30 2.88 -4.28 -4.91
CA TRP A 30 1.43 -4.45 -4.74
C TRP A 30 0.86 -3.72 -3.53
N ALA A 31 1.13 -4.16 -2.29
CA ALA A 31 0.45 -3.63 -1.12
C ALA A 31 1.27 -3.64 0.16
N TYR A 32 0.84 -2.83 1.13
CA TYR A 32 1.33 -2.84 2.51
C TYR A 32 0.16 -2.65 3.48
N HIS A 33 0.19 -3.39 4.59
CA HIS A 33 -0.79 -3.30 5.67
C HIS A 33 -0.21 -3.49 7.09
N ASP A 34 0.83 -4.32 7.25
CA ASP A 34 1.44 -4.68 8.54
C ASP A 34 2.81 -5.29 8.23
N ASP A 35 3.94 -4.89 8.82
CA ASP A 35 5.23 -5.54 8.54
C ASP A 35 5.28 -6.98 9.04
N ALA A 36 5.94 -7.87 8.30
CA ALA A 36 5.97 -9.30 8.66
C ALA A 36 7.15 -9.62 9.59
N ASP A 37 7.15 -9.05 10.78
CA ASP A 37 8.15 -9.26 11.83
C ASP A 37 7.69 -10.18 12.97
N ASP A 38 6.60 -10.92 12.73
CA ASP A 38 5.85 -11.76 13.69
C ASP A 38 5.15 -10.98 14.82
N ILE A 39 5.12 -9.65 14.77
CA ILE A 39 4.32 -8.78 15.63
C ILE A 39 3.05 -8.37 14.86
N ASP A 40 2.01 -7.89 15.57
CA ASP A 40 0.80 -7.33 14.94
C ASP A 40 0.78 -5.84 15.24
N ASP A 41 1.31 -5.04 14.31
CA ASP A 41 1.53 -3.61 14.52
C ASP A 41 0.41 -2.76 13.89
N ARG A 42 -0.59 -3.37 13.25
CA ARG A 42 -1.71 -2.67 12.58
C ARG A 42 -2.40 -1.60 13.43
N CYS A 43 -2.52 -1.78 14.74
CA CYS A 43 -3.15 -0.80 15.64
C CYS A 43 -2.19 0.30 16.15
N GLY A 44 -0.88 0.04 16.08
CA GLY A 44 0.17 0.92 16.62
C GLY A 44 0.93 1.69 15.55
N GLU A 45 1.06 1.12 14.35
CA GLU A 45 1.77 1.70 13.24
C GLU A 45 0.89 2.69 12.47
N THR A 46 1.29 3.95 12.50
CA THR A 46 0.54 5.02 11.84
C THR A 46 0.73 5.00 10.34
N VAL A 47 -0.37 5.20 9.60
CA VAL A 47 -0.30 5.48 8.16
C VAL A 47 0.56 6.74 7.93
N PRO A 48 1.54 6.73 7.02
CA PRO A 48 2.46 7.85 6.83
C PRO A 48 1.76 9.18 6.55
N GLY A 49 2.08 10.20 7.35
CA GLY A 49 1.46 11.53 7.25
C GLY A 49 0.10 11.66 7.93
N GLU A 50 -0.44 10.57 8.49
CA GLU A 50 -1.73 10.54 9.18
C GLU A 50 -1.57 10.38 10.69
N ARG A 51 -2.70 10.46 11.40
CA ARG A 51 -2.79 10.24 12.85
C ARG A 51 -3.47 8.93 13.23
N PHE A 52 -3.88 8.14 12.25
CA PHE A 52 -4.54 6.86 12.42
C PHE A 52 -3.61 5.73 11.98
N ALA A 53 -3.85 4.54 12.50
CA ALA A 53 -3.08 3.34 12.21
C ALA A 53 -3.65 2.55 11.02
N PHE A 54 -2.99 1.47 10.61
CA PHE A 54 -3.44 0.62 9.50
C PHE A 54 -4.71 -0.18 9.80
N LEU A 55 -5.00 -0.42 11.07
CA LEU A 55 -6.31 -0.80 11.61
C LEU A 55 -6.79 0.35 12.50
N ASP A 56 -7.91 0.98 12.16
CA ASP A 56 -8.44 2.17 12.87
C ASP A 56 -9.12 1.77 14.19
N SER A 57 -8.33 1.24 15.11
CA SER A 57 -8.74 0.85 16.45
C SER A 57 -7.53 0.86 17.37
N GLU A 58 -7.74 1.17 18.65
CA GLU A 58 -6.67 1.10 19.65
C GLU A 58 -6.17 -0.34 19.84
N PHE A 59 -7.07 -1.30 19.61
CA PHE A 59 -6.81 -2.72 19.78
C PHE A 59 -7.44 -3.52 18.66
N THR A 60 -6.98 -4.75 18.53
CA THR A 60 -7.54 -5.74 17.61
C THR A 60 -8.93 -6.26 18.04
N VAL A 61 -9.53 -5.62 19.06
CA VAL A 61 -10.86 -5.88 19.62
C VAL A 61 -11.77 -4.69 19.31
N ILE A 62 -12.89 -4.95 18.63
CA ILE A 62 -13.78 -3.92 18.08
C ILE A 62 -15.21 -4.20 18.55
N PRO A 63 -15.97 -3.21 19.04
CA PRO A 63 -17.38 -3.37 19.37
C PRO A 63 -18.23 -3.84 18.19
N ASP A 64 -19.26 -4.64 18.45
CA ASP A 64 -20.15 -5.20 17.41
C ASP A 64 -21.05 -4.15 16.73
N ASP A 65 -21.16 -2.95 17.30
CA ASP A 65 -21.85 -1.79 16.75
C ASP A 65 -20.95 -0.86 15.94
N GLN A 66 -19.65 -1.17 15.82
CA GLN A 66 -18.66 -0.38 15.10
C GLN A 66 -18.18 -1.08 13.82
N PRO A 67 -17.92 -0.32 12.74
CA PRO A 67 -17.28 -0.88 11.56
C PRO A 67 -15.81 -1.22 11.84
N VAL A 68 -15.29 -2.22 11.12
CA VAL A 68 -13.85 -2.48 11.06
C VAL A 68 -13.27 -1.67 9.91
N ILE A 69 -12.31 -0.79 10.21
CA ILE A 69 -11.69 0.10 9.22
C ILE A 69 -10.24 -0.32 9.02
N LEU A 70 -9.91 -0.69 7.79
CA LEU A 70 -8.57 -1.07 7.36
C LEU A 70 -8.03 -0.04 6.38
N TYR A 71 -6.74 0.24 6.48
CA TYR A 71 -6.01 1.04 5.49
C TYR A 71 -4.97 0.18 4.78
N VAL A 72 -4.73 0.47 3.50
CA VAL A 72 -3.77 -0.25 2.65
C VAL A 72 -2.99 0.76 1.81
N LEU A 73 -1.67 0.63 1.74
CA LEU A 73 -0.85 1.41 0.80
C LEU A 73 -0.55 0.60 -0.46
N THR A 74 -0.62 1.22 -1.63
CA THR A 74 -0.23 0.60 -2.90
C THR A 74 0.71 1.50 -3.70
N ASP A 75 1.77 0.94 -4.28
CA ASP A 75 2.68 1.61 -5.21
C ASP A 75 2.25 1.46 -6.69
N LYS A 76 1.15 0.76 -6.92
CA LYS A 76 0.47 0.57 -8.20
C LYS A 76 -0.67 1.57 -8.35
N ASP A 77 -0.98 1.92 -9.60
CA ASP A 77 -2.02 2.89 -9.97
C ASP A 77 -3.43 2.27 -9.93
N PHE A 78 -3.82 1.80 -8.74
CA PHE A 78 -5.17 1.29 -8.51
C PHE A 78 -6.22 2.41 -8.57
N ALA A 79 -5.79 3.67 -8.45
CA ALA A 79 -6.67 4.84 -8.34
C ALA A 79 -7.15 5.36 -9.70
N GLY A 80 -6.36 5.16 -10.76
CA GLY A 80 -6.58 5.72 -12.09
C GLY A 80 -7.48 4.91 -13.01
N ASP A 81 -7.46 3.58 -12.91
CA ASP A 81 -8.23 2.68 -13.79
C ASP A 81 -9.37 1.98 -13.04
N ARG A 82 -10.57 1.95 -13.64
CA ARG A 82 -11.71 1.18 -13.12
C ARG A 82 -11.44 -0.33 -13.11
N GLU A 83 -10.47 -0.72 -13.92
CA GLU A 83 -9.95 -2.07 -14.03
C GLU A 83 -8.96 -2.41 -12.91
N GLU A 84 -8.64 -1.52 -11.97
CA GLU A 84 -7.80 -1.89 -10.83
C GLU A 84 -8.57 -1.68 -9.51
N GLN A 85 -8.60 -2.69 -8.64
CA GLN A 85 -9.38 -2.66 -7.39
C GLN A 85 -8.65 -3.30 -6.20
N VAL A 86 -8.80 -2.69 -5.03
CA VAL A 86 -8.46 -3.28 -3.72
C VAL A 86 -9.71 -3.87 -3.08
N LEU A 87 -9.63 -5.11 -2.64
CA LEU A 87 -10.71 -5.87 -2.00
C LEU A 87 -10.21 -6.49 -0.69
N VAL A 88 -11.12 -6.68 0.25
CA VAL A 88 -10.89 -7.51 1.44
C VAL A 88 -11.85 -8.67 1.39
N ARG A 89 -11.29 -9.89 1.44
CA ARG A 89 -12.06 -11.09 1.74
C ARG A 89 -12.24 -11.14 3.25
N TRP A 90 -13.46 -11.05 3.71
CA TRP A 90 -13.83 -10.99 5.13
C TRP A 90 -14.62 -12.24 5.51
N TRP A 91 -14.21 -12.94 6.56
CA TRP A 91 -14.92 -14.08 7.12
C TRP A 91 -15.34 -13.79 8.55
N ASN A 92 -16.63 -13.89 8.83
CA ASN A 92 -17.21 -13.42 10.09
C ASN A 92 -17.54 -14.52 11.11
N GLY A 93 -16.94 -15.71 10.99
CA GLY A 93 -17.32 -16.88 11.79
C GLY A 93 -18.29 -17.83 11.09
N GLU A 94 -19.02 -17.35 10.08
CA GLU A 94 -20.10 -18.11 9.43
C GLU A 94 -20.01 -18.09 7.91
N LYS A 95 -19.79 -16.91 7.33
CA LYS A 95 -19.83 -16.71 5.88
C LYS A 95 -18.77 -15.73 5.41
N GLU A 96 -18.45 -15.86 4.14
CA GLU A 96 -17.51 -14.99 3.45
C GLU A 96 -18.22 -13.77 2.84
N HIS A 97 -17.53 -12.65 2.89
CA HIS A 97 -17.89 -11.37 2.34
C HIS A 97 -16.72 -10.81 1.52
N TRP A 98 -17.05 -10.03 0.50
CA TRP A 98 -16.07 -9.29 -0.29
C TRP A 98 -16.38 -7.81 -0.15
N VAL A 99 -15.47 -7.08 0.49
CA VAL A 99 -15.62 -5.66 0.76
C VAL A 99 -14.64 -4.91 -0.12
N MET A 100 -15.15 -3.99 -0.95
CA MET A 100 -14.32 -3.20 -1.86
C MET A 100 -13.74 -1.99 -1.12
N GLY A 101 -12.45 -1.73 -1.34
CA GLY A 101 -11.79 -0.52 -0.85
C GLY A 101 -12.17 0.71 -1.65
N ALA A 102 -12.16 1.85 -0.97
CA ALA A 102 -12.26 3.17 -1.58
C ALA A 102 -10.89 3.85 -1.57
N TRP A 103 -10.50 4.43 -2.70
CA TRP A 103 -9.33 5.29 -2.76
C TRP A 103 -9.56 6.53 -1.89
N VAL A 104 -8.55 6.90 -1.10
CA VAL A 104 -8.61 8.06 -0.19
C VAL A 104 -7.83 9.22 -0.78
N LYS A 105 -6.53 9.03 -1.01
CA LYS A 105 -5.60 10.05 -1.51
C LYS A 105 -4.27 9.43 -1.91
N ASN A 106 -3.45 10.20 -2.63
CA ASN A 106 -2.03 9.91 -2.74
C ASN A 106 -1.27 10.40 -1.50
N ILE A 107 -0.25 9.64 -1.09
CA ILE A 107 0.73 10.01 -0.08
C ILE A 107 2.10 10.13 -0.76
N ILE A 108 2.78 11.24 -0.52
CA ILE A 108 4.14 11.47 -1.02
C ILE A 108 5.12 11.14 0.09
N LEU A 109 5.90 10.07 -0.09
CA LEU A 109 6.94 9.60 0.81
C LEU A 109 8.30 10.10 0.34
N GLY A 110 9.18 10.47 1.27
CA GLY A 110 10.57 10.81 1.01
C GLY A 110 11.15 11.85 1.97
N PRO A 111 12.48 12.03 1.98
CA PRO A 111 13.14 12.97 2.87
C PRO A 111 12.65 14.40 2.61
N GLY A 112 12.07 15.04 3.62
CA GLY A 112 11.53 16.39 3.54
C GLY A 112 10.08 16.50 3.02
N SER A 113 9.43 15.38 2.71
CA SER A 113 7.97 15.36 2.51
C SER A 113 7.22 15.48 3.84
N VAL A 114 5.93 15.81 3.79
CA VAL A 114 5.08 15.90 5.00
C VAL A 114 4.91 14.53 5.67
N ALA A 115 4.78 13.47 4.87
CA ALA A 115 4.66 12.10 5.37
C ALA A 115 6.00 11.49 5.80
N GLY A 116 7.12 12.15 5.47
CA GLY A 116 8.46 11.67 5.77
C GLY A 116 8.80 10.40 5.00
N THR A 117 9.69 9.58 5.56
CA THR A 117 10.00 8.25 5.06
C THR A 117 9.25 7.20 5.87
N PHE A 118 8.84 6.12 5.23
CA PHE A 118 8.21 4.97 5.86
C PHE A 118 9.19 3.80 5.92
N HIS A 119 9.46 3.25 7.11
CA HIS A 119 10.53 2.26 7.34
C HIS A 119 11.91 2.68 6.79
N GLY A 120 12.22 3.98 6.87
CA GLY A 120 13.45 4.55 6.31
C GLY A 120 13.49 4.66 4.78
N LEU A 121 12.37 4.35 4.10
CA LEU A 121 12.23 4.43 2.65
C LEU A 121 11.28 5.59 2.21
N PRO A 122 11.45 6.14 1.00
CA PRO A 122 12.64 6.01 0.18
C PRO A 122 13.81 6.76 0.85
N ALA A 123 15.02 6.19 0.80
CA ALA A 123 16.19 6.83 1.41
C ALA A 123 16.59 8.15 0.72
N GLN A 124 16.19 8.35 -0.53
CA GLN A 124 16.44 9.55 -1.35
C GLN A 124 15.26 9.79 -2.31
N GLY A 125 15.06 11.04 -2.74
CA GLY A 125 13.97 11.38 -3.66
C GLY A 125 12.58 11.27 -3.03
N VAL A 126 11.55 11.19 -3.86
CA VAL A 126 10.17 11.02 -3.41
C VAL A 126 9.46 9.93 -4.21
N VAL A 127 8.55 9.21 -3.55
CA VAL A 127 7.65 8.22 -4.15
C VAL A 127 6.21 8.59 -3.81
N THR A 128 5.30 8.35 -4.75
CA THR A 128 3.87 8.48 -4.51
C THR A 128 3.28 7.09 -4.31
N VAL A 129 2.53 6.90 -3.23
CA VAL A 129 1.74 5.70 -2.97
C VAL A 129 0.27 6.09 -2.82
N ASP A 130 -0.63 5.18 -3.16
CA ASP A 130 -2.07 5.36 -2.92
C ASP A 130 -2.45 4.84 -1.55
N LEU A 131 -3.28 5.60 -0.84
CA LEU A 131 -3.97 5.17 0.36
C LEU A 131 -5.37 4.70 0.01
N TRP A 132 -5.68 3.47 0.39
CA TRP A 132 -7.00 2.87 0.31
C TRP A 132 -7.59 2.69 1.69
N LYS A 133 -8.91 2.88 1.80
CA LYS A 133 -9.69 2.58 3.00
C LYS A 133 -10.68 1.48 2.68
N VAL A 134 -10.71 0.44 3.49
CA VAL A 134 -11.73 -0.61 3.44
C VAL A 134 -12.53 -0.53 4.73
N GLU A 135 -13.83 -0.30 4.60
CA GLU A 135 -14.76 -0.22 5.73
C GLU A 135 -15.65 -1.45 5.69
N ILE A 136 -15.44 -2.39 6.62
CA ILE A 136 -16.31 -3.53 6.82
C ILE A 136 -17.44 -3.08 7.76
N PRO A 137 -18.68 -2.98 7.28
CA PRO A 137 -19.81 -2.55 8.09
C PRO A 137 -20.09 -3.53 9.23
N ALA A 138 -20.59 -3.02 10.35
CA ALA A 138 -20.96 -3.81 11.53
C ALA A 138 -21.93 -4.96 11.19
N GLU A 139 -22.85 -4.77 10.24
CA GLU A 139 -23.79 -5.82 9.81
C GLU A 139 -23.14 -7.01 9.10
N LEU A 140 -21.87 -6.90 8.71
CA LEU A 140 -21.08 -8.00 8.13
C LEU A 140 -20.22 -8.71 9.17
N THR A 141 -20.12 -8.16 10.38
CA THR A 141 -19.34 -8.73 11.48
C THR A 141 -20.23 -9.57 12.40
N ARG A 142 -19.62 -10.41 13.23
CA ARG A 142 -20.31 -11.17 14.29
C ARG A 142 -19.42 -11.25 15.51
N PRO A 143 -19.98 -11.27 16.74
CA PRO A 143 -19.21 -11.50 17.95
C PRO A 143 -18.31 -12.74 17.86
N GLY A 144 -17.06 -12.60 18.31
CA GLY A 144 -16.01 -13.62 18.19
C GLY A 144 -14.90 -13.24 17.20
N GLU A 145 -14.08 -14.22 16.84
CA GLU A 145 -12.97 -14.01 15.89
C GLU A 145 -13.49 -13.90 14.46
N ASN A 146 -13.09 -12.82 13.79
CA ASN A 146 -13.33 -12.59 12.38
C ASN A 146 -11.95 -12.52 11.70
N TYR A 147 -11.85 -13.02 10.48
CA TYR A 147 -10.60 -13.06 9.74
C TYR A 147 -10.70 -12.38 8.39
N TYR A 148 -9.56 -11.96 7.86
CA TYR A 148 -9.53 -11.42 6.51
C TYR A 148 -8.20 -11.61 5.79
N ALA A 149 -8.25 -11.34 4.48
CA ALA A 149 -7.08 -11.17 3.62
C ALA A 149 -7.33 -10.04 2.62
N ILE A 150 -6.28 -9.27 2.32
CA ILE A 150 -6.31 -8.20 1.33
C ILE A 150 -5.99 -8.78 -0.05
N GLN A 151 -6.83 -8.46 -1.02
CA GLN A 151 -6.70 -8.88 -2.40
C GLN A 151 -6.62 -7.65 -3.32
N LEU A 152 -5.68 -7.67 -4.23
CA LEU A 152 -5.48 -6.66 -5.27
C LEU A 152 -5.80 -7.28 -6.62
N LYS A 153 -6.68 -6.64 -7.38
CA LYS A 153 -7.07 -7.08 -8.72
C LYS A 153 -6.72 -6.03 -9.75
N GLY A 154 -5.81 -6.36 -10.65
CA GLY A 154 -5.64 -5.65 -11.91
C GLY A 154 -6.42 -6.38 -13.00
N TRP A 155 -7.28 -5.69 -13.72
CA TRP A 155 -8.15 -6.20 -14.78
C TRP A 155 -7.68 -5.78 -16.18
N SER A 156 -6.56 -5.05 -16.29
CA SER A 156 -5.95 -4.66 -17.57
C SER A 156 -5.40 -5.87 -18.35
N ASP A 157 -4.87 -5.65 -19.56
CA ASP A 157 -4.49 -6.62 -20.63
C ASP A 157 -3.87 -7.99 -20.19
N ASP A 158 -3.39 -8.11 -18.95
CA ASP A 158 -3.08 -9.36 -18.25
C ASP A 158 -3.75 -9.34 -16.85
N PRO A 159 -4.96 -9.91 -16.69
CA PRO A 159 -5.70 -9.83 -15.43
C PRO A 159 -4.97 -10.57 -14.33
N ARG A 160 -4.61 -9.86 -13.28
CA ARG A 160 -3.85 -10.36 -12.13
C ARG A 160 -4.65 -10.22 -10.86
N THR A 161 -4.60 -11.27 -10.05
CA THR A 161 -5.11 -11.26 -8.70
C THR A 161 -3.95 -11.59 -7.78
N VAL A 162 -3.65 -10.68 -6.86
CA VAL A 162 -2.59 -10.83 -5.88
C VAL A 162 -3.19 -10.75 -4.50
N TYR A 163 -2.72 -11.59 -3.59
CA TYR A 163 -3.08 -11.58 -2.18
C TYR A 163 -1.89 -11.08 -1.39
N LEU A 164 -2.11 -10.07 -0.56
CA LEU A 164 -1.21 -9.71 0.52
C LEU A 164 -1.46 -10.71 1.64
N LEU A 165 -0.41 -11.39 2.12
CA LEU A 165 -0.49 -12.37 3.19
C LEU A 165 0.43 -11.99 4.36
N ARG A 166 -0.05 -12.20 5.59
CA ARG A 166 0.70 -12.11 6.84
C ARG A 166 1.45 -13.41 7.14
N ASP A 167 0.75 -14.53 7.08
CA ASP A 167 1.28 -15.86 7.36
C ASP A 167 2.10 -16.33 6.14
N ILE A 168 3.40 -16.12 6.22
CA ILE A 168 4.34 -16.43 5.15
C ILE A 168 4.85 -17.86 5.31
N PRO A 169 4.63 -18.76 4.33
CA PRO A 169 5.26 -20.07 4.34
C PRO A 169 6.79 -19.93 4.38
N GLU A 170 7.49 -20.78 5.14
CA GLU A 170 8.95 -20.72 5.33
C GLU A 170 9.71 -20.65 3.98
N GLU A 171 9.25 -21.42 2.99
CA GLU A 171 9.83 -21.43 1.64
C GLU A 171 9.69 -20.09 0.88
N ASN A 172 8.82 -19.20 1.34
CA ASN A 172 8.52 -17.90 0.74
C ASN A 172 9.10 -16.71 1.50
N GLN A 173 9.75 -16.91 2.66
CA GLN A 173 10.39 -15.81 3.41
C GLN A 173 11.49 -15.08 2.61
N GLY A 174 12.07 -15.72 1.59
CA GLY A 174 13.02 -15.06 0.68
C GLY A 174 12.37 -14.13 -0.36
N ASN A 175 11.04 -14.10 -0.46
CA ASN A 175 10.27 -13.37 -1.48
C ASN A 175 9.56 -12.13 -0.93
N LEU A 176 9.98 -11.63 0.25
CA LEU A 176 9.40 -10.43 0.84
C LEU A 176 9.76 -9.19 0.03
N ASN A 177 8.85 -8.22 0.02
CA ASN A 177 9.11 -6.90 -0.51
C ASN A 177 10.04 -6.11 0.45
N PRO A 178 10.54 -4.93 0.04
CA PRO A 178 11.39 -4.08 0.90
C PRO A 178 10.76 -3.60 2.22
N LEU A 179 9.44 -3.76 2.39
CA LEU A 179 8.68 -3.47 3.61
C LEU A 179 8.29 -4.76 4.37
N GLY A 180 8.95 -5.88 4.08
CA GLY A 180 8.71 -7.15 4.75
C GLY A 180 7.43 -7.87 4.35
N GLN A 181 6.68 -7.44 3.33
CA GLN A 181 5.41 -8.08 2.97
C GLN A 181 5.57 -9.21 1.96
N TYR A 182 4.67 -10.19 2.03
CA TYR A 182 4.52 -11.20 1.00
C TYR A 182 3.23 -10.99 0.20
N CYS A 183 3.39 -10.89 -1.12
CA CYS A 183 2.31 -10.81 -2.08
C CYS A 183 2.38 -12.00 -3.04
N THR A 184 1.27 -12.71 -3.25
CA THR A 184 1.24 -13.91 -4.12
C THR A 184 0.03 -13.96 -5.04
N GLU A 185 0.25 -14.40 -6.30
CA GLU A 185 -0.80 -14.72 -7.27
C GLU A 185 -1.40 -16.12 -7.05
N LYS A 186 -0.74 -16.96 -6.24
CA LYS A 186 -1.15 -18.34 -5.94
C LYS A 186 -1.47 -18.45 -4.46
N PRO A 187 -2.68 -18.09 -4.03
CA PRO A 187 -3.03 -18.20 -2.62
C PRO A 187 -2.97 -19.67 -2.18
N ALA A 188 -2.01 -20.02 -1.33
CA ALA A 188 -2.09 -21.17 -0.42
C ALA A 188 -2.85 -20.79 0.88
N TYR A 189 -3.55 -19.65 0.85
CA TYR A 189 -4.29 -19.07 1.96
C TYR A 189 -5.44 -19.96 2.42
N MET A 190 -5.49 -20.25 3.73
CA MET A 190 -6.50 -21.11 4.35
C MET A 190 -7.67 -20.35 5.00
N GLY A 191 -7.77 -19.03 4.85
CA GLY A 191 -8.92 -18.25 5.32
C GLY A 191 -8.69 -17.43 6.60
N HIS A 192 -7.55 -17.55 7.28
CA HIS A 192 -7.31 -16.96 8.61
C HIS A 192 -5.95 -16.24 8.71
N ASP A 193 -5.75 -15.14 7.98
CA ASP A 193 -4.43 -14.51 7.87
C ASP A 193 -4.28 -13.35 8.86
N TRP A 194 -5.08 -12.30 8.71
CA TRP A 194 -5.31 -11.35 9.80
C TRP A 194 -6.59 -11.69 10.55
N SER A 195 -6.60 -11.38 11.84
CA SER A 195 -7.79 -11.50 12.71
C SER A 195 -8.13 -10.18 13.37
N VAL A 196 -9.41 -10.04 13.75
CA VAL A 196 -9.91 -9.10 14.76
C VAL A 196 -10.96 -9.82 15.62
N THR A 197 -11.10 -9.41 16.87
CA THR A 197 -12.16 -9.89 17.75
C THR A 197 -13.30 -8.88 17.80
N ILE A 198 -14.50 -9.32 17.48
CA ILE A 198 -15.71 -8.51 17.61
C ILE A 198 -16.35 -8.80 18.97
N LYS A 199 -16.66 -7.75 19.72
CA LYS A 199 -17.14 -7.85 21.11
C LYS A 199 -18.53 -7.22 21.25
N GLU A 200 -19.43 -7.96 21.92
CA GLU A 200 -20.75 -7.48 22.38
C GLU A 200 -20.65 -6.31 23.38
#